data_AF-A0A160DT25-F1
#
_entry.id   AF-A0A160DT25-F1
#
_cell.length_a   1.000
_cell.length_b   1.000
_cell.length_c   1.000
_cell.angle_alpha   90.00
_cell.angle_beta   90.00
_cell.angle_gamma   90.00
#
_symmetry.space_group_name_H-M   'P 1'
#
loop_
_entity.id
_entity.type
_entity.pdbx_description
1 polymer ?
#
loop_
_entity_poly.entity_id
_entity_poly.type
_entity_poly.pdbx_seq_one_letter_code
_entity_poly.pdbx_strand_id
1 'polypeptide(L)'
;MPKAPIALTVAALLSGCIQIPESCFRLAADSRLPAWFEHAGRGDRADLEVRICYFIDSSGHTMRATLHDTRKGKDEHVVGTLKGSVPIRPYPQHDSRPVYELVTVGTTTELIEHRGRNDLFHVSDDPAMRRLAEEQRN
;
A
#
# COMPACT_ATOMS: atom_id res chain seq x y z
N MET A 1 43.16 -40.58 -23.13
CA MET A 1 42.39 -39.99 -22.02
C MET A 1 42.28 -38.48 -22.23
N PRO A 2 41.16 -37.96 -22.75
CA PRO A 2 40.98 -36.52 -22.92
C PRO A 2 40.52 -35.85 -21.61
N LYS A 3 41.13 -34.71 -21.28
CA LYS A 3 40.74 -33.85 -20.15
C LYS A 3 39.57 -32.97 -20.60
N ALA A 4 38.45 -33.05 -19.90
CA ALA A 4 37.31 -32.17 -20.13
C ALA A 4 37.61 -30.74 -19.61
N PRO A 5 37.27 -29.67 -20.35
CA PRO A 5 37.27 -28.32 -19.80
C PRO A 5 36.02 -28.11 -18.93
N ILE A 6 36.21 -27.64 -17.71
CA ILE A 6 35.14 -27.17 -16.82
C ILE A 6 34.58 -25.88 -17.42
N ALA A 7 33.48 -25.99 -18.14
CA ALA A 7 32.67 -24.85 -18.53
C ALA A 7 31.91 -24.36 -17.29
N LEU A 8 32.39 -23.27 -16.68
CA LEU A 8 31.66 -22.57 -15.63
C LEU A 8 30.55 -21.74 -16.28
N THR A 9 29.39 -22.37 -16.48
CA THR A 9 28.18 -21.70 -16.96
C THR A 9 27.63 -20.81 -15.85
N VAL A 10 27.90 -19.50 -15.93
CA VAL A 10 27.20 -18.48 -15.15
C VAL A 10 25.78 -18.38 -15.72
N ALA A 11 24.87 -19.18 -15.17
CA ALA A 11 23.47 -19.19 -15.57
C ALA A 11 22.74 -17.98 -14.97
N ALA A 12 22.40 -17.06 -15.87
CA ALA A 12 21.37 -16.02 -15.83
C ALA A 12 20.47 -15.93 -14.57
N LEU A 13 20.64 -14.84 -13.81
CA LEU A 13 19.60 -14.25 -12.94
C LEU A 13 18.92 -13.05 -13.63
N LEU A 14 18.65 -13.17 -14.93
CA LEU A 14 17.84 -12.22 -15.69
C LEU A 14 16.48 -12.84 -15.95
N SER A 15 15.53 -12.67 -15.04
CA SER A 15 14.08 -12.66 -15.33
C SER A 15 13.28 -12.37 -14.07
N GLY A 16 12.98 -11.09 -13.87
CA GLY A 16 12.04 -10.63 -12.86
C GLY A 16 12.39 -9.20 -12.47
N CYS A 17 11.67 -8.22 -13.02
CA CYS A 17 11.62 -6.89 -12.44
C CYS A 17 11.05 -7.02 -11.03
N ILE A 18 11.93 -7.22 -10.03
CA ILE A 18 11.53 -7.20 -8.63
C ILE A 18 11.13 -5.75 -8.34
N GLN A 19 9.83 -5.47 -8.35
CA GLN A 19 9.31 -4.23 -7.79
C GLN A 19 9.57 -4.27 -6.29
N ILE A 20 10.62 -3.57 -5.85
CA ILE A 20 10.93 -3.41 -4.44
C ILE A 20 9.95 -2.34 -3.91
N PRO A 21 9.12 -2.67 -2.90
CA PRO A 21 8.25 -1.68 -2.31
C PRO A 21 9.09 -0.59 -1.64
N GLU A 22 8.70 0.67 -1.84
CA GLU A 22 9.38 1.80 -1.21
C GLU A 22 9.13 1.83 0.30
N SER A 23 7.90 1.49 0.68
CA SER A 23 7.47 1.42 2.06
C SER A 23 6.25 0.52 2.19
N CYS A 24 6.12 -0.12 3.36
CA CYS A 24 4.95 -0.92 3.68
C CYS A 24 4.45 -0.61 5.10
N PHE A 25 3.13 -0.57 5.25
CA PHE A 25 2.45 -0.21 6.48
C PHE A 25 1.32 -1.20 6.77
N ARG A 26 0.99 -1.36 8.04
CA ARG A 26 -0.09 -2.21 8.55
C ARG A 26 -1.26 -1.35 9.00
N LEU A 27 -2.47 -1.89 8.85
CA LEU A 27 -3.68 -1.21 9.29
C LEU A 27 -3.72 -1.20 10.82
N ALA A 28 -3.88 -0.01 11.40
CA ALA A 28 -4.01 0.14 12.84
C ALA A 28 -5.22 -0.64 13.38
N ALA A 29 -5.12 -1.15 14.61
CA ALA A 29 -6.15 -1.98 15.23
C ALA A 29 -7.46 -1.22 15.48
N ASP A 30 -7.37 0.08 15.74
CA ASP A 30 -8.48 1.02 15.93
C ASP A 30 -9.00 1.62 14.61
N SER A 31 -8.37 1.33 13.47
CA SER A 31 -8.87 1.73 12.16
C SER A 31 -9.93 0.76 11.66
N ARG A 32 -10.95 1.32 10.99
CA ARG A 32 -11.88 0.52 10.19
C ARG A 32 -11.16 -0.19 9.04
N LEU A 33 -11.78 -1.26 8.54
CA LEU A 33 -11.30 -1.95 7.35
C LEU A 33 -11.49 -1.05 6.11
N PRO A 34 -10.53 -1.04 5.16
CA PRO A 34 -10.71 -0.37 3.87
C PRO A 34 -11.90 -0.95 3.11
N ALA A 35 -12.70 -0.05 2.52
CA ALA A 35 -13.90 -0.41 1.78
C ALA A 35 -13.59 -1.21 0.50
N TRP A 36 -12.35 -1.16 -0.01
CA TRP A 36 -11.91 -1.97 -1.15
C TRP A 36 -11.94 -3.48 -0.89
N PHE A 37 -12.03 -3.88 0.38
CA PHE A 37 -12.15 -5.28 0.78
C PHE A 37 -13.60 -5.69 1.14
N GLU A 38 -14.62 -4.88 0.87
CA GLU A 38 -16.04 -5.27 1.11
C GLU A 38 -16.52 -6.38 0.15
N HIS A 39 -17.46 -7.28 0.47
CA HIS A 39 -18.64 -7.23 1.35
C HIS A 39 -19.03 -8.68 1.76
N ALA A 40 -19.61 -8.87 2.95
CA ALA A 40 -20.20 -10.10 3.54
C ALA A 40 -19.25 -11.23 4.04
N GLY A 41 -19.35 -11.52 5.35
CA GLY A 41 -18.83 -12.77 5.94
C GLY A 41 -17.37 -12.78 6.38
N ARG A 42 -16.74 -11.60 6.56
CA ARG A 42 -15.40 -11.52 7.15
C ARG A 42 -15.50 -11.65 8.67
N GLY A 43 -14.46 -12.23 9.28
CA GLY A 43 -14.43 -12.52 10.71
C GLY A 43 -14.30 -11.32 11.59
N ASP A 44 -13.96 -11.58 12.84
CA ASP A 44 -13.61 -10.54 13.78
C ASP A 44 -12.43 -9.74 13.23
N ARG A 45 -12.48 -8.41 13.40
CA ARG A 45 -11.42 -7.49 12.94
C ARG A 45 -10.03 -7.91 13.42
N ALA A 46 -9.94 -8.59 14.57
CA ALA A 46 -8.72 -9.12 15.16
C ALA A 46 -8.05 -10.23 14.34
N ASP A 47 -8.80 -10.97 13.53
CA ASP A 47 -8.30 -12.04 12.66
C ASP A 47 -7.85 -11.54 11.28
N LEU A 48 -7.99 -10.23 11.04
CA LEU A 48 -7.72 -9.60 9.77
C LEU A 48 -6.47 -8.72 9.88
N GLU A 49 -5.46 -9.01 9.07
CA GLU A 49 -4.31 -8.14 8.88
C GLU A 49 -4.40 -7.50 7.51
N VAL A 50 -4.28 -6.17 7.44
CA VAL A 50 -4.16 -5.46 6.17
C VAL A 50 -2.81 -4.80 6.10
N ARG A 51 -2.10 -5.03 4.99
CA ARG A 51 -0.83 -4.40 4.68
C ARG A 51 -0.93 -3.62 3.38
N ILE A 52 -0.49 -2.38 3.39
CA ILE A 52 -0.32 -1.54 2.21
C ILE A 52 1.17 -1.44 1.90
N CYS A 53 1.55 -1.65 0.65
CA CYS A 53 2.89 -1.35 0.15
C CYS A 53 2.82 -0.36 -1.00
N TYR A 54 3.67 0.67 -0.96
CA TYR A 54 3.76 1.70 -1.98
C TYR A 54 4.89 1.41 -2.96
N PHE A 55 4.65 1.72 -4.23
CA PHE A 55 5.59 1.51 -5.32
C PHE A 55 5.59 2.75 -6.21
N ILE A 56 6.76 3.09 -6.76
CA ILE A 56 6.88 4.03 -7.86
C ILE A 56 7.36 3.25 -9.08
N ASP A 57 6.61 3.37 -10.18
CA ASP A 57 7.01 2.84 -11.47
C ASP A 57 6.85 3.91 -12.57
N SER A 58 7.16 3.54 -13.82
CA SER A 58 7.07 4.46 -14.96
C SER A 58 5.68 5.05 -15.21
N SER A 59 4.64 4.47 -14.60
CA SER A 59 3.23 4.87 -14.71
C SER A 59 2.78 5.78 -13.56
N GLY A 60 3.65 6.01 -12.56
CA GLY A 60 3.38 6.84 -11.40
C GLY A 60 3.42 6.07 -10.08
N HIS A 61 2.74 6.62 -9.08
CA HIS A 61 2.67 6.04 -7.73
C HIS A 61 1.54 5.01 -7.68
N THR A 62 1.86 3.78 -7.31
CA THR A 62 0.90 2.71 -7.11
C THR A 62 0.95 2.15 -5.70
N MET A 63 -0.13 1.50 -5.31
CA MET A 63 -0.30 0.91 -4.00
C MET A 63 -0.79 -0.54 -4.18
N ARG A 64 -0.20 -1.48 -3.45
CA ARG A 64 -0.76 -2.83 -3.30
C ARG A 64 -1.22 -3.03 -1.88
N ALA A 65 -2.51 -3.31 -1.68
CA ALA A 65 -3.03 -3.72 -0.39
C ALA A 65 -3.23 -5.23 -0.37
N THR A 66 -2.87 -5.85 0.74
CA THR A 66 -3.05 -7.27 1.02
C THR A 66 -3.86 -7.41 2.28
N LEU A 67 -4.96 -8.17 2.21
CA LEU A 67 -5.74 -8.61 3.35
C LEU A 67 -5.41 -10.08 3.61
N HIS A 68 -4.92 -10.37 4.80
CA HIS A 68 -4.68 -11.71 5.31
C HIS A 68 -5.74 -12.06 6.36
N ASP A 69 -6.53 -13.12 6.13
CA ASP A 69 -7.45 -13.71 7.11
C ASP A 69 -6.76 -14.91 7.78
N THR A 70 -6.33 -14.74 9.03
CA THR A 70 -5.53 -15.73 9.76
C THR A 70 -6.24 -17.07 9.93
N ARG A 71 -7.58 -17.09 9.91
CA ARG A 71 -8.38 -18.31 10.06
C ARG A 71 -8.47 -19.10 8.77
N LYS A 72 -8.43 -18.40 7.63
CA LYS A 72 -8.55 -19.03 6.29
C LYS A 72 -7.19 -19.32 5.67
N GLY A 73 -6.12 -18.69 6.16
CA GLY A 73 -4.77 -18.82 5.62
C GLY A 73 -4.68 -18.38 4.15
N LYS A 74 -5.53 -17.42 3.74
CA LYS A 74 -5.60 -16.95 2.35
C LYS A 74 -5.45 -15.43 2.31
N ASP A 75 -4.67 -14.99 1.34
CA ASP A 75 -4.47 -13.58 1.04
C ASP A 75 -5.41 -13.12 -0.08
N GLU A 76 -5.92 -11.91 0.08
CA GLU A 76 -6.63 -11.16 -0.95
C GLU A 76 -5.82 -9.90 -1.26
N HIS A 77 -5.58 -9.65 -2.54
CA HIS A 77 -4.77 -8.52 -2.97
C HIS A 77 -5.58 -7.59 -3.85
N VAL A 78 -5.41 -6.30 -3.63
CA VAL A 78 -5.95 -5.25 -4.49
C VAL A 78 -4.83 -4.28 -4.87
N VAL A 79 -4.91 -3.73 -6.07
CA VAL A 79 -3.98 -2.71 -6.55
C VAL A 79 -4.76 -1.41 -6.70
N GLY A 80 -4.23 -0.36 -6.09
CA GLY A 80 -4.75 1.00 -6.18
C GLY A 80 -3.74 1.94 -6.80
N THR A 81 -4.25 3.07 -7.26
CA THR A 81 -3.44 4.20 -7.71
C THR A 81 -3.49 5.30 -6.66
N LEU A 82 -2.35 5.97 -6.44
CA LEU A 82 -2.32 7.17 -5.62
C LEU A 82 -2.59 8.36 -6.52
N LYS A 83 -3.20 9.39 -5.94
CA LYS A 83 -3.39 10.66 -6.63
C LYS A 83 -2.37 11.69 -6.15
N GLY A 84 -1.66 12.28 -7.11
CA GLY A 84 -0.57 13.22 -6.86
C GLY A 84 0.79 12.51 -6.77
N SER A 85 1.86 13.29 -6.94
CA SER A 85 3.24 12.83 -6.74
C SER A 85 3.72 12.99 -5.30
N VAL A 86 2.94 13.66 -4.46
CA VAL A 86 3.29 13.96 -3.06
C VAL A 86 2.09 13.72 -2.13
N PRO A 87 2.33 13.25 -0.89
CA PRO A 87 1.29 13.16 0.12
C PRO A 87 0.71 14.52 0.46
N ILE A 88 -0.58 14.54 0.79
CA ILE A 88 -1.28 15.72 1.28
C ILE A 88 -0.83 16.01 2.71
N ARG A 89 -0.38 17.24 2.94
CA ARG A 89 0.10 17.72 4.24
C ARG A 89 -0.74 18.92 4.67
N PRO A 90 -1.55 18.81 5.73
CA PRO A 90 -2.34 19.95 6.22
C PRO A 90 -1.47 21.05 6.82
N TYR A 91 -0.24 20.74 7.26
CA TYR A 91 0.69 21.69 7.86
C TYR A 91 2.03 21.72 7.10
N PRO A 92 2.50 22.91 6.66
CA PRO A 92 3.70 23.04 5.83
C PRO A 92 5.03 22.96 6.60
N GLN A 93 5.02 22.87 7.94
CA GLN A 93 6.24 22.89 8.75
C GLN A 93 6.90 21.50 8.89
N HIS A 94 8.23 21.49 9.00
CA HIS A 94 9.08 20.30 8.93
C HIS A 94 8.65 19.17 9.88
N ASP A 95 8.66 17.94 9.35
CA ASP A 95 8.21 16.68 9.98
C ASP A 95 6.69 16.51 10.12
N SER A 96 5.92 17.15 9.21
CA SER A 96 4.45 17.24 9.22
C SER A 96 3.72 15.91 9.02
N ARG A 97 3.70 15.11 10.08
CA ARG A 97 2.64 14.14 10.31
C ARG A 97 1.44 14.86 10.96
N PRO A 98 0.20 14.40 10.73
CA PRO A 98 -0.18 13.31 9.82
C PRO A 98 0.04 13.68 8.34
N VAL A 99 0.31 12.66 7.52
CA VAL A 99 0.27 12.76 6.05
C VAL A 99 -0.90 11.94 5.52
N TYR A 100 -1.51 12.42 4.43
CA TYR A 100 -2.68 11.78 3.83
C TYR A 100 -2.41 11.41 2.38
N GLU A 101 -2.94 10.26 1.97
CA GLU A 101 -2.86 9.73 0.61
C GLU A 101 -4.27 9.44 0.11
N LEU A 102 -4.64 10.00 -1.03
CA LEU A 102 -5.90 9.65 -1.69
C LEU A 102 -5.66 8.45 -2.60
N VAL A 103 -6.21 7.31 -2.21
CA VAL A 103 -6.02 6.05 -2.91
C VAL A 103 -7.31 5.65 -3.58
N THR A 104 -7.23 5.19 -4.83
CA THR A 104 -8.38 4.64 -5.57
C THR A 104 -8.12 3.20 -5.98
N VAL A 105 -9.04 2.30 -5.62
CA VAL A 105 -9.07 0.90 -6.07
C VAL A 105 -10.41 0.68 -6.77
N GLY A 106 -10.38 0.34 -8.06
CA GLY A 106 -11.60 0.28 -8.87
C GLY A 106 -12.33 1.62 -8.86
N THR A 107 -13.59 1.61 -8.40
CA THR A 107 -14.45 2.81 -8.29
C THR A 107 -14.45 3.44 -6.89
N THR A 108 -13.74 2.86 -5.94
CA THR A 108 -13.80 3.27 -4.53
C THR A 108 -12.54 4.05 -4.19
N THR A 109 -12.73 5.25 -3.63
CA THR A 109 -11.64 6.14 -3.22
C THR A 109 -11.66 6.37 -1.72
N GLU A 110 -10.55 6.10 -1.05
CA GLU A 110 -10.39 6.31 0.39
C GLU A 110 -9.16 7.16 0.71
N LEU A 111 -9.25 7.86 1.84
CA LEU A 111 -8.18 8.67 2.36
C LEU A 111 -7.38 7.83 3.37
N ILE A 112 -6.12 7.59 3.08
CA ILE A 112 -5.21 6.87 3.95
C ILE A 112 -4.41 7.87 4.76
N GLU A 113 -4.47 7.76 6.08
CA GLU A 113 -3.78 8.64 7.02
C GLU A 113 -2.60 7.90 7.65
N HIS A 114 -1.44 8.54 7.65
CA HIS A 114 -0.28 8.09 8.40
C HIS A 114 0.10 9.11 9.47
N ARG A 115 -0.24 8.79 10.73
CA ARG A 115 -0.16 9.68 11.90
C ARG A 115 1.25 9.90 12.46
N GLY A 116 2.20 9.01 12.14
CA GLY A 116 3.54 9.06 12.70
C GLY A 116 4.56 8.35 11.81
N ARG A 117 5.79 8.22 12.31
CA ARG A 117 6.87 7.46 11.64
C ARG A 117 6.80 5.94 11.90
N ASN A 118 5.71 5.46 12.50
CA ASN A 118 5.49 4.04 12.70
C ASN A 118 5.04 3.37 11.40
N ASP A 119 4.93 2.04 11.45
CA ASP A 119 4.48 1.20 10.34
C ASP A 119 2.95 1.10 10.30
N LEU A 120 2.21 2.09 10.80
CA LEU A 120 0.75 2.06 10.90
C LEU A 120 0.09 3.08 9.97
N PHE A 121 -0.98 2.65 9.31
CA PHE A 121 -1.90 3.53 8.59
C PHE A 121 -3.32 3.38 9.12
N HIS A 122 -4.13 4.43 8.91
CA HIS A 122 -5.54 4.46 9.22
C HIS A 122 -6.33 4.80 7.96
N VAL A 123 -7.56 4.34 7.88
CA VAL A 123 -8.52 4.89 6.92
C VAL A 123 -9.18 6.08 7.58
N SER A 124 -9.02 7.26 6.99
CA SER A 124 -9.55 8.51 7.52
C SER A 124 -10.91 8.82 6.92
N ASP A 125 -11.86 9.09 7.82
CA ASP A 125 -13.19 9.61 7.51
C ASP A 125 -13.29 11.12 7.80
N ASP A 126 -12.16 11.81 8.02
CA ASP A 126 -12.13 13.25 8.26
C ASP A 126 -12.62 14.01 7.00
N PRO A 127 -13.78 14.69 7.07
CA PRO A 127 -14.35 15.37 5.91
C PRO A 127 -13.55 16.60 5.49
N ALA A 128 -12.84 17.26 6.40
CA ALA A 128 -12.00 18.41 6.08
C ALA A 128 -10.77 17.96 5.29
N MET A 129 -10.12 16.87 5.72
CA MET A 129 -8.97 16.32 5.00
C MET A 129 -9.37 15.72 3.65
N ARG A 130 -10.56 15.12 3.55
CA ARG A 130 -11.11 14.66 2.26
C ARG A 130 -11.31 15.82 1.29
N ARG A 131 -11.90 16.93 1.74
CA ARG A 131 -12.06 18.13 0.89
C ARG A 131 -10.71 18.69 0.45
N LEU A 132 -9.76 18.81 1.37
CA LEU A 132 -8.41 19.28 1.04
C LEU A 132 -7.73 18.38 -0.01
N ALA A 133 -7.87 17.06 0.14
CA ALA A 133 -7.37 16.08 -0.82
C ALA A 133 -8.02 16.23 -2.21
N GLU A 134 -9.32 16.53 -2.24
CA GLU A 134 -10.08 16.77 -3.46
C GLU A 134 -9.79 18.13 -4.11
N GLU A 135 -9.38 19.14 -3.35
CA GLU A 135 -8.95 20.45 -3.86
C GLU A 135 -7.56 20.38 -4.50
N GLN A 136 -6.62 19.66 -3.88
CA GLN A 136 -5.28 19.40 -4.42
C GLN A 136 -5.28 18.42 -5.62
N ARG A 137 -6.48 17.98 -6.02
CA ARG A 137 -6.73 17.04 -7.11
C ARG A 137 -6.73 17.68 -8.50
N ASN A 138 -6.93 19.00 -8.56
CA ASN A 138 -7.08 19.82 -9.76
C ASN A 138 -5.81 20.65 -10.00
#